data_AF-A0A7Y6AC59-F1
#
_entry.id   AF-A0A7Y6AC59-F1
#
_cell.length_a   1.000
_cell.length_b   1.000
_cell.length_c   1.000
_cell.angle_alpha   90.00
_cell.angle_beta   90.00
_cell.angle_gamma   90.00
#
_symmetry.space_group_name_H-M   'P 1'
#
loop_
_entity.id
_entity.type
_entity.pdbx_description
1 polymer ?
#
loop_
_entity_poly.entity_id
_entity_poly.type
_entity_poly.pdbx_seq_one_letter_code
_entity_poly.pdbx_strand_id
1 'polypeptide(L)'
;MRALALTNCEVHDNVPAEAFAPTVEAARAGLVADVAAAIMATPALARSAGLGDGYEHPENLSEEDILTFLTPAFGTPERARAFERLLVTSQTPDDLVAAEPGLRKLAVPTLLAWGTGDQFFDISWAHRLEDILPGPTTIVEVDGAKLFFPHERPGDLAPHLRRHWLTHG
;
A
#
# COMPACT_ATOMS: atom_id res chain seq x y z
N MET A 1 0.73 2.85 -22.82
CA MET A 1 0.67 1.80 -21.79
C MET A 1 -0.02 0.59 -22.39
N ARG A 2 0.51 -0.64 -22.21
CA ARG A 2 -0.03 -1.85 -22.85
C ARG A 2 -0.84 -2.75 -21.90
N ALA A 3 -0.54 -2.68 -20.61
CA ALA A 3 -1.18 -3.47 -19.56
C ALA A 3 -0.98 -2.77 -18.20
N LEU A 4 -1.84 -3.07 -17.22
CA LEU A 4 -1.78 -2.56 -15.84
C LEU A 4 -1.77 -3.73 -14.85
N ALA A 5 -0.97 -3.63 -13.78
CA ALA A 5 -1.07 -4.53 -12.65
C ALA A 5 -1.12 -3.71 -11.35
N LEU A 6 -2.06 -4.03 -10.48
CA LEU A 6 -2.23 -3.42 -9.16
C LEU A 6 -2.25 -4.51 -8.09
N THR A 7 -1.75 -4.16 -6.92
CA THR A 7 -1.98 -4.89 -5.67
C THR A 7 -2.74 -4.00 -4.70
N ASN A 8 -3.03 -4.48 -3.49
CA ASN A 8 -3.64 -3.70 -2.40
C ASN A 8 -3.12 -2.25 -2.40
N CYS A 9 -4.01 -1.30 -2.66
CA CYS A 9 -3.68 0.12 -2.80
C CYS A 9 -4.92 0.99 -2.50
N GLU A 10 -4.71 2.30 -2.41
CA GLU A 10 -5.82 3.23 -2.26
C GLU A 10 -6.74 3.20 -3.50
N VAL A 11 -8.04 3.14 -3.25
CA VAL A 11 -9.07 3.15 -4.28
C VAL A 11 -10.17 4.11 -3.87
N HIS A 12 -10.51 5.03 -4.78
CA HIS A 12 -11.62 5.96 -4.64
C HIS A 12 -11.56 6.76 -3.32
N ASP A 13 -12.46 6.48 -2.36
CA ASP A 13 -12.61 7.20 -1.10
C ASP A 13 -11.90 6.53 0.08
N ASN A 14 -11.21 5.41 -0.14
CA ASN A 14 -10.40 4.75 0.88
C ASN A 14 -9.01 5.38 1.01
N VAL A 15 -8.97 6.69 1.28
CA VAL A 15 -7.74 7.46 1.51
C VAL A 15 -7.97 8.54 2.59
N PRO A 16 -7.32 8.44 3.76
CA PRO A 16 -6.59 7.27 4.25
C PRO A 16 -7.55 6.10 4.46
N ALA A 17 -7.03 4.87 4.40
CA ALA A 17 -7.74 3.73 4.96
C ALA A 17 -8.03 3.97 6.45
N GLU A 18 -9.20 3.54 6.94
CA GLU A 18 -9.61 3.77 8.34
C GLU A 18 -8.58 3.22 9.35
N ALA A 19 -8.03 2.03 9.07
CA ALA A 19 -6.97 1.42 9.89
C ALA A 19 -5.67 2.26 9.96
N PHE A 20 -5.47 3.21 9.04
CA PHE A 20 -4.32 4.10 9.02
C PHE A 20 -4.53 5.41 9.81
N ALA A 21 -5.74 5.65 10.34
CA ALA A 21 -6.08 6.85 11.10
C ALA A 21 -5.10 7.17 12.26
N PRO A 22 -4.61 6.21 13.07
CA PRO A 22 -3.68 6.51 14.15
C PRO A 22 -2.40 7.21 13.68
N THR A 23 -1.87 6.82 12.51
CA THR A 23 -0.68 7.44 11.90
C THR A 23 -0.96 8.87 11.46
N VAL A 24 -2.13 9.12 10.89
CA VAL A 24 -2.55 10.46 10.46
C VAL A 24 -2.76 11.37 11.67
N GLU A 25 -3.35 10.88 12.75
CA GLU A 25 -3.53 11.66 13.98
C GLU A 25 -2.20 11.97 14.67
N ALA A 26 -1.25 11.03 14.69
CA ALA A 26 0.10 11.30 15.14
C ALA A 26 0.78 12.40 14.30
N ALA A 27 0.55 12.42 12.99
CA ALA A 27 1.05 13.46 12.11
C ALA A 27 0.40 14.83 12.38
N ARG A 28 -0.92 14.88 12.59
CA ARG A 28 -1.63 16.10 12.98
C ARG A 28 -1.15 16.65 14.33
N ALA A 29 -0.77 15.77 15.24
CA ALA A 29 -0.23 16.13 16.55
C ALA A 29 1.26 16.54 16.52
N GLY A 30 1.95 16.46 15.38
CA GLY A 30 3.36 16.81 15.28
C GLY A 30 4.32 15.76 15.87
N LEU A 31 3.85 14.51 16.03
CA LEU A 31 4.55 13.45 16.77
C LEU A 31 5.37 12.52 15.86
N VAL A 32 5.30 12.67 14.54
CA VAL A 32 5.95 11.72 13.61
C VAL A 32 7.47 11.77 13.75
N ALA A 33 8.05 12.94 14.00
CA ALA A 33 9.50 13.07 14.20
C ALA A 33 10.00 12.31 15.44
N ASP A 34 9.24 12.32 16.54
CA ASP A 34 9.59 11.62 17.77
C ASP A 34 9.44 10.10 17.60
N VAL A 35 8.35 9.66 16.94
CA VAL A 35 8.14 8.25 16.59
C VAL A 35 9.25 7.76 15.65
N ALA A 36 9.61 8.55 14.64
CA ALA A 36 10.70 8.23 13.73
C ALA A 36 12.03 8.07 14.48
N ALA A 37 12.36 8.99 15.39
CA ALA A 37 13.57 8.89 16.20
C ALA A 37 13.60 7.63 17.06
N ALA A 38 12.48 7.26 17.68
CA ALA A 38 12.36 6.02 18.46
C ALA A 38 12.56 4.77 17.59
N ILE A 39 11.94 4.72 16.41
CA ILE A 39 12.10 3.58 15.47
C ILE A 39 13.53 3.51 14.94
N MET A 40 14.16 4.64 14.59
CA MET A 40 15.56 4.64 14.13
C MET A 40 16.54 4.21 15.23
N ALA A 41 16.23 4.48 16.50
CA ALA A 41 17.01 3.99 17.64
C ALA A 41 16.71 2.52 17.98
N THR A 42 15.53 2.01 17.65
CA THR A 42 15.10 0.64 17.94
C THR A 42 14.17 0.14 16.82
N PRO A 43 14.71 -0.37 15.70
CA PRO A 43 13.91 -0.73 14.51
C PRO A 43 12.83 -1.76 14.79
N ALA A 44 13.07 -2.67 15.74
CA ALA A 44 12.10 -3.69 16.16
C ALA A 44 10.74 -3.12 16.60
N LEU A 45 10.67 -1.84 17.02
CA LEU A 45 9.39 -1.18 17.36
C LEU A 45 8.41 -1.14 16.17
N ALA A 46 8.92 -1.10 14.94
CA ALA A 46 8.09 -1.09 13.74
C ALA A 46 7.47 -2.46 13.38
N ARG A 47 7.83 -3.54 14.09
CA ARG A 47 7.19 -4.87 13.89
C ARG A 47 5.82 -4.94 14.55
N SER A 48 5.67 -4.35 15.73
CA SER A 48 4.44 -4.43 16.52
C SER A 48 3.42 -3.32 16.20
N ALA A 49 3.80 -2.35 15.36
CA ALA A 49 2.97 -1.25 14.92
C ALA A 49 3.58 -0.60 13.67
N GLY A 50 2.77 0.02 12.82
CA GLY A 50 3.24 0.72 11.64
C GLY A 50 3.55 -0.25 10.50
N LEU A 51 4.83 -0.46 10.19
CA LEU A 51 5.23 -1.29 9.04
C LEU A 51 4.73 -2.74 9.19
N GLY A 52 4.88 -3.32 10.38
CA GLY A 52 4.46 -4.69 10.67
C GLY A 52 2.96 -4.94 10.56
N ASP A 53 2.11 -3.91 10.66
CA ASP A 53 0.65 -4.04 10.52
C ASP A 53 0.25 -4.48 9.10
N GLY A 54 1.12 -4.24 8.11
CA GLY A 54 0.96 -4.68 6.73
C GLY A 54 1.56 -6.04 6.41
N TYR A 55 2.13 -6.77 7.38
CA TYR A 55 2.70 -8.11 7.20
C TYR A 55 1.85 -9.20 7.84
N GLU A 56 1.80 -10.38 7.20
CA GLU A 56 1.19 -11.59 7.77
C GLU A 56 2.04 -12.10 8.94
N HIS A 57 3.36 -12.11 8.77
CA HIS A 57 4.37 -12.56 9.73
C HIS A 57 5.40 -11.46 10.07
N PRO A 58 5.02 -10.43 10.84
CA PRO A 58 5.92 -9.33 11.19
C PRO A 58 7.15 -9.78 11.99
N GLU A 59 7.11 -10.93 12.66
CA GLU A 59 8.25 -11.57 13.33
C GLU A 59 9.39 -11.94 12.38
N ASN A 60 9.10 -12.17 11.11
CA ASN A 60 10.09 -12.52 10.08
C ASN A 60 10.74 -11.28 9.45
N LEU A 61 10.20 -10.08 9.70
CA LEU A 61 10.72 -8.85 9.14
C LEU A 61 12.06 -8.50 9.79
N SER A 62 13.15 -8.51 9.03
CA SER A 62 14.48 -8.22 9.58
C SER A 62 14.61 -6.73 9.94
N GLU A 63 15.54 -6.39 10.84
CA GLU A 63 15.81 -4.97 11.12
C GLU A 63 16.38 -4.23 9.90
N GLU A 64 17.10 -4.96 9.03
CA GLU A 64 17.58 -4.44 7.76
C GLU A 64 16.43 -4.06 6.82
N ASP A 65 15.41 -4.92 6.71
CA ASP A 65 14.21 -4.62 5.90
C ASP A 65 13.48 -3.40 6.46
N ILE A 66 13.26 -3.35 7.78
CA ILE A 66 12.60 -2.21 8.45
C ILE A 66 13.35 -0.91 8.14
N LEU A 67 14.68 -0.91 8.31
CA LEU A 67 15.49 0.26 8.02
C LEU A 67 15.45 0.61 6.53
N THR A 68 15.45 -0.38 5.64
CA THR A 68 15.33 -0.16 4.19
C THR A 68 14.02 0.55 3.83
N PHE A 69 12.89 0.11 4.37
CA PHE A 69 11.59 0.74 4.14
C PHE A 69 11.49 2.13 4.77
N LEU A 70 11.98 2.32 6.00
CA LEU A 70 11.67 3.51 6.79
C LEU A 70 12.72 4.62 6.72
N THR A 71 14.00 4.31 6.46
CA THR A 71 15.07 5.34 6.36
C THR A 71 14.77 6.49 5.38
N PRO A 72 14.13 6.25 4.22
CA PRO A 72 13.75 7.35 3.31
C PRO A 72 12.86 8.41 3.97
N ALA A 73 11.94 7.99 4.84
CA ALA A 73 11.02 8.88 5.55
C ALA A 73 11.55 9.32 6.93
N PHE A 74 12.22 8.43 7.66
CA PHE A 74 12.55 8.61 9.10
C PHE A 74 14.03 8.87 9.38
N GLY A 75 14.91 8.73 8.38
CA GLY A 75 16.36 8.79 8.59
C GLY A 75 16.91 10.13 9.08
N THR A 76 16.14 11.22 8.99
CA THR A 76 16.46 12.50 9.66
C THR A 76 15.19 13.19 10.18
N PRO A 77 15.28 14.08 11.19
CA PRO A 77 14.14 14.86 11.66
C PRO A 77 13.46 15.67 10.55
N GLU A 78 14.22 16.21 9.60
CA GLU A 78 13.69 16.99 8.47
C GLU A 78 12.85 16.11 7.54
N ARG A 79 13.30 14.89 7.27
CA ARG A 79 12.56 13.90 6.46
C ARG A 79 11.30 13.45 7.17
N ALA A 80 11.38 13.19 8.49
CA ALA A 80 10.21 12.78 9.27
C ALA A 80 9.14 13.88 9.28
N ARG A 81 9.54 15.15 9.45
CA ARG A 81 8.63 16.30 9.32
C ARG A 81 8.09 16.48 7.89
N ALA A 82 8.84 16.11 6.87
CA ALA A 82 8.35 16.13 5.49
C ALA A 82 7.27 15.07 5.26
N PHE A 83 7.48 13.87 5.79
CA PHE A 83 6.49 12.80 5.77
C PHE A 83 5.24 13.18 6.57
N GLU A 84 5.40 13.81 7.74
CA GLU A 84 4.29 14.37 8.52
C GLU A 84 3.44 15.36 7.69
N ARG A 85 4.08 16.32 7.03
CA ARG A 85 3.37 17.28 6.16
C ARG A 85 2.66 16.56 5.02
N LEU A 86 3.27 15.54 4.41
CA LEU A 86 2.63 14.73 3.38
C LEU A 86 1.35 14.10 3.95
N LEU A 87 1.43 13.39 5.07
CA LEU A 87 0.29 12.76 5.74
C LEU A 87 -0.84 13.75 6.10
N VAL A 88 -0.52 14.99 6.44
CA VAL A 88 -1.57 15.99 6.74
C VAL A 88 -2.20 16.58 5.48
N THR A 89 -1.49 16.59 4.35
CA THR A 89 -1.90 17.29 3.13
C THR A 89 -2.42 16.39 2.01
N SER A 90 -2.01 15.12 1.95
CA SER A 90 -2.27 14.22 0.81
C SER A 90 -3.27 13.10 1.13
N GLN A 91 -4.07 13.27 2.18
CA GLN A 91 -5.02 12.26 2.67
C GLN A 91 -6.46 12.70 2.39
N THR A 92 -6.73 13.09 1.15
CA THR A 92 -8.07 13.53 0.72
C THR A 92 -8.58 12.66 -0.43
N PRO A 93 -9.81 12.13 -0.35
CA PRO A 93 -10.46 11.39 -1.43
C PRO A 93 -10.51 12.12 -2.77
N ASP A 94 -10.56 13.45 -2.74
CA ASP A 94 -10.79 14.32 -3.91
C ASP A 94 -9.90 13.98 -5.11
N ASP A 95 -8.61 13.73 -4.89
CA ASP A 95 -7.67 13.43 -5.97
C ASP A 95 -7.94 12.06 -6.63
N LEU A 96 -8.24 11.03 -5.82
CA LEU A 96 -8.54 9.69 -6.33
C LEU A 96 -9.92 9.62 -6.96
N VAL A 97 -10.92 10.27 -6.37
CA VAL A 97 -12.28 10.38 -6.94
C VAL A 97 -12.23 11.14 -8.27
N ALA A 98 -11.45 12.22 -8.36
CA ALA A 98 -11.26 12.97 -9.60
C ALA A 98 -10.55 12.15 -10.70
N ALA A 99 -9.82 11.09 -10.35
CA ALA A 99 -9.18 10.19 -11.31
C ALA A 99 -10.13 9.16 -11.94
N GLU A 100 -11.31 8.90 -11.34
CA GLU A 100 -12.25 7.87 -11.82
C GLU A 100 -12.65 8.05 -13.30
N PRO A 101 -12.99 9.26 -13.82
CA PRO A 101 -13.30 9.44 -15.23
C PRO A 101 -12.14 9.07 -16.18
N GLY A 102 -10.90 9.13 -15.70
CA GLY A 102 -9.72 8.65 -16.41
C GLY A 102 -9.63 7.12 -16.41
N LEU A 103 -9.86 6.48 -15.26
CA LEU A 103 -9.91 5.02 -15.13
C LEU A 103 -11.00 4.40 -16.02
N ARG A 104 -12.17 5.04 -16.13
CA ARG A 104 -13.25 4.60 -17.03
C ARG A 104 -12.91 4.63 -18.52
N LYS A 105 -11.79 5.26 -18.91
CA LYS A 105 -11.27 5.27 -20.29
C LYS A 105 -10.10 4.31 -20.48
N LEU A 106 -9.61 3.69 -19.40
CA LEU A 106 -8.43 2.85 -19.41
C LEU A 106 -8.82 1.41 -19.82
N ALA A 107 -8.86 1.16 -21.13
CA ALA A 107 -9.25 -0.13 -21.69
C ALA A 107 -8.09 -1.16 -21.84
N VAL A 108 -6.98 -0.96 -21.12
CA VAL A 108 -5.87 -1.92 -21.17
C VAL A 108 -6.18 -3.14 -20.31
N PRO A 109 -5.66 -4.34 -20.65
CA PRO A 109 -5.73 -5.50 -19.78
C PRO A 109 -5.18 -5.17 -18.40
N THR A 110 -5.93 -5.54 -17.35
CA THR A 110 -5.58 -5.24 -15.96
C THR A 110 -5.53 -6.50 -15.11
N LEU A 111 -4.46 -6.66 -14.33
CA LEU A 111 -4.34 -7.64 -13.26
C LEU A 111 -4.52 -6.96 -11.91
N LEU A 112 -5.46 -7.44 -11.11
CA LEU A 112 -5.66 -7.03 -9.72
C LEU A 112 -5.28 -8.22 -8.83
N ALA A 113 -4.08 -8.20 -8.24
CA ALA A 113 -3.61 -9.26 -7.35
C ALA A 113 -3.72 -8.79 -5.89
N TRP A 114 -4.59 -9.39 -5.10
CA TRP A 114 -5.06 -8.79 -3.84
C TRP A 114 -4.94 -9.77 -2.67
N GLY A 115 -4.26 -9.35 -1.61
CA GLY A 115 -4.23 -10.06 -0.34
C GLY A 115 -5.54 -9.90 0.41
N THR A 116 -6.14 -11.02 0.84
CA THR A 116 -7.47 -11.03 1.48
C THR A 116 -7.42 -10.80 2.99
N GLY A 117 -6.23 -10.86 3.61
CA GLY A 117 -6.00 -10.60 5.03
C GLY A 117 -5.66 -9.14 5.35
N ASP A 118 -5.69 -8.25 4.36
CA ASP A 118 -5.30 -6.86 4.50
C ASP A 118 -6.39 -6.02 5.18
N GLN A 119 -6.04 -5.39 6.29
CA GLN A 119 -6.92 -4.49 7.05
C GLN A 119 -7.04 -3.09 6.43
N PHE A 120 -6.11 -2.70 5.55
CA PHE A 120 -6.12 -1.37 4.93
C PHE A 120 -6.98 -1.35 3.67
N PHE A 121 -6.91 -2.41 2.87
CA PHE A 121 -7.53 -2.50 1.56
C PHE A 121 -8.26 -3.84 1.38
N ASP A 122 -9.51 -3.89 1.81
CA ASP A 122 -10.40 -5.05 1.62
C ASP A 122 -10.54 -5.45 0.14
N ILE A 123 -10.78 -6.73 -0.13
CA ILE A 123 -10.94 -7.29 -1.48
C ILE A 123 -12.05 -6.61 -2.29
N SER A 124 -13.07 -6.04 -1.63
CA SER A 124 -14.13 -5.27 -2.31
C SER A 124 -13.58 -4.10 -3.13
N TRP A 125 -12.40 -3.55 -2.81
CA TRP A 125 -11.76 -2.52 -3.62
C TRP A 125 -11.24 -3.04 -4.96
N ALA A 126 -10.76 -4.29 -5.02
CA ALA A 126 -10.41 -4.93 -6.29
C ALA A 126 -11.65 -5.11 -7.18
N HIS A 127 -12.77 -5.57 -6.60
CA HIS A 127 -14.02 -5.69 -7.35
C HIS A 127 -14.56 -4.32 -7.80
N ARG A 128 -14.43 -3.28 -6.97
CA ARG A 128 -14.81 -1.92 -7.38
C ARG A 128 -13.95 -1.42 -8.55
N LEU A 129 -12.65 -1.72 -8.56
CA LEU A 129 -11.79 -1.40 -9.70
C LEU A 129 -12.20 -2.16 -10.96
N GLU A 130 -12.53 -3.46 -10.83
CA GLU A 130 -13.05 -4.26 -11.93
C GLU A 130 -14.34 -3.65 -12.54
N ASP A 131 -15.25 -3.15 -11.71
CA ASP A 131 -16.48 -2.47 -12.17
C ASP A 131 -16.23 -1.12 -12.88
N ILE A 132 -15.14 -0.42 -12.52
CA ILE A 132 -14.78 0.88 -13.11
C ILE A 132 -14.03 0.71 -14.43
N LEU A 133 -13.16 -0.30 -14.52
CA LEU A 133 -12.25 -0.51 -15.64
C LEU A 133 -12.98 -1.17 -16.82
N PRO A 134 -12.97 -0.56 -18.02
CA PRO A 134 -13.65 -1.14 -19.18
C PRO A 134 -12.86 -2.26 -19.89
N GLY A 135 -11.58 -2.43 -19.55
CA GLY A 135 -10.70 -3.43 -20.16
C GLY A 135 -10.88 -4.83 -19.57
N PRO A 136 -10.28 -5.86 -20.19
CA PRO A 136 -10.24 -7.21 -19.60
C PRO A 136 -9.53 -7.16 -18.25
N THR A 137 -10.23 -7.58 -17.19
CA THR A 137 -9.70 -7.58 -15.82
C THR A 137 -9.57 -9.03 -15.32
N THR A 138 -8.47 -9.32 -14.64
CA THR A 138 -8.29 -10.57 -13.91
C THR A 138 -8.02 -10.24 -12.45
N ILE A 139 -8.84 -10.78 -11.55
CA ILE A 139 -8.61 -10.74 -10.12
C ILE A 139 -7.91 -12.03 -9.68
N VAL A 140 -6.87 -11.89 -8.88
CA VAL A 140 -6.15 -12.97 -8.21
C VAL A 140 -6.19 -12.69 -6.71
N GLU A 141 -6.90 -13.53 -5.98
CA GLU A 141 -6.92 -13.46 -4.51
C GLU A 141 -5.74 -14.24 -3.94
N VAL A 142 -5.01 -13.61 -3.02
CA VAL A 142 -3.92 -14.24 -2.25
C VAL A 142 -4.43 -14.43 -0.83
N ASP A 143 -4.82 -15.67 -0.53
CA ASP A 143 -5.49 -15.99 0.73
C ASP A 143 -4.60 -15.68 1.95
N GLY A 144 -5.14 -14.94 2.92
CA GLY A 144 -4.48 -14.56 4.18
C GLY A 144 -3.41 -13.47 4.06
N ALA A 145 -2.98 -13.13 2.84
CA ALA A 145 -1.94 -12.15 2.60
C ALA A 145 -2.38 -10.73 3.00
N LYS A 146 -1.44 -9.94 3.54
CA LYS A 146 -1.63 -8.52 3.87
C LYS A 146 -0.96 -7.60 2.85
N LEU A 147 -1.01 -6.27 3.10
CA LEU A 147 -0.47 -5.22 2.22
C LEU A 147 0.91 -5.51 1.61
N PHE A 148 1.87 -6.01 2.39
CA PHE A 148 3.24 -6.27 1.94
C PHE A 148 3.48 -7.69 1.42
N PHE A 149 2.43 -8.44 1.04
CA PHE A 149 2.60 -9.74 0.40
C PHE A 149 3.47 -9.75 -0.87
N PRO A 150 3.62 -8.66 -1.66
CA PRO A 150 4.58 -8.65 -2.77
C PRO A 150 6.02 -8.85 -2.29
N HIS A 151 6.34 -8.42 -1.07
CA HIS A 151 7.63 -8.60 -0.42
C HIS A 151 7.69 -9.94 0.34
N GLU A 152 6.64 -10.28 1.10
CA GLU A 152 6.60 -11.46 1.98
C GLU A 152 6.36 -12.78 1.24
N ARG A 153 5.50 -12.76 0.22
CA ARG A 153 5.05 -13.92 -0.55
C ARG A 153 5.21 -13.68 -2.07
N PRO A 154 6.42 -13.33 -2.55
CA PRO A 154 6.64 -12.98 -3.97
C PRO A 154 6.30 -14.14 -4.93
N GLY A 155 6.35 -15.38 -4.45
CA GLY A 155 5.94 -16.57 -5.20
C GLY A 155 4.46 -16.59 -5.57
N ASP A 156 3.61 -15.92 -4.79
CA ASP A 156 2.17 -15.84 -5.03
C ASP A 156 1.81 -14.70 -6.00
N LEU A 157 2.73 -13.76 -6.25
CA LEU A 157 2.53 -12.64 -7.16
C LEU A 157 3.25 -12.81 -8.51
N ALA A 158 4.53 -13.16 -8.46
CA ALA A 158 5.42 -13.11 -9.63
C ALA A 158 4.96 -13.98 -10.82
N PRO A 159 4.41 -15.21 -10.64
CA PRO A 159 3.88 -15.99 -11.75
C PRO A 159 2.72 -15.30 -12.47
N HIS A 160 1.83 -14.64 -11.74
CA HIS A 160 0.68 -13.92 -12.29
C HIS A 160 1.12 -12.68 -13.08
N LEU A 161 2.05 -11.89 -12.52
CA LEU A 161 2.65 -10.75 -13.23
C LEU A 161 3.31 -11.17 -14.53
N ARG A 162 4.17 -12.21 -14.49
CA ARG A 162 4.87 -12.72 -15.68
C ARG A 162 3.89 -13.18 -16.75
N ARG A 163 2.86 -13.95 -16.37
CA ARG A 163 1.83 -14.40 -17.30
C ARG A 163 1.07 -13.22 -17.91
N HIS A 164 0.70 -12.23 -17.09
CA HIS A 164 -0.03 -11.05 -17.54
C HIS A 164 0.77 -10.26 -18.58
N TRP A 165 2.07 -10.02 -18.34
CA TRP A 165 2.93 -9.31 -19.29
C TRP A 165 3.27 -10.12 -20.53
N LEU A 166 3.48 -11.44 -20.44
CA LEU A 166 3.71 -12.25 -21.63
C LEU A 166 2.47 -12.34 -22.54
N THR A 167 1.28 -12.18 -21.97
CA THR A 167 0.02 -12.23 -22.72
C THR A 167 -0.34 -10.88 -23.34
N HIS A 168 0.01 -9.76 -22.68
CA HIS A 168 -0.47 -8.42 -23.04
C HIS A 168 0.64 -7.35 -23.27
N GLY A 169 1.91 -7.72 -23.13
CA GLY A 169 3.09 -6.84 -23.23
C GLY A 169 3.58 -6.54 -24.64
#